data_AF-A0A090RQZ4-F1
#
_entry.id   AF-A0A090RQZ4-F1
#
_cell.length_a   1.000
_cell.length_b   1.000
_cell.length_c   1.000
_cell.angle_alpha   90.00
_cell.angle_beta   90.00
_cell.angle_gamma   90.00
#
_symmetry.space_group_name_H-M   'P 1'
#
loop_
_entity.id
_entity.type
_entity.pdbx_description
1 polymer ?
#
loop_
_entity_poly.entity_id
_entity_poly.type
_entity_poly.pdbx_seq_one_letter_code
_entity_poly.pdbx_strand_id
1 'polypeptide(L)' 'MLIIDDIPNGMGRSGEWFTYQAFDIEPDILCIGKGFGGGLVPIAAW' A
#
# COMPACT_ATOMS: atom_id res chain seq x y z
N MET A 1 7.27 1.38 16.25
CA MET A 1 7.36 1.92 14.87
C MET A 1 7.38 0.75 13.90
N LEU A 2 6.26 0.54 13.22
CA LEU A 2 6.03 -0.42 12.17
C LEU A 2 5.82 0.34 10.87
N ILE A 3 6.63 0.01 9.86
CA ILE A 3 6.51 0.56 8.50
C ILE A 3 6.13 -0.60 7.59
N ILE A 4 5.07 -0.42 6.81
CA ILE A 4 4.63 -1.41 5.83
C ILE A 4 4.92 -0.87 4.43
N ASP A 5 5.72 -1.63 3.66
CA ASP A 5 5.87 -1.42 2.23
C ASP A 5 4.74 -2.15 1.49
N ASP A 6 3.71 -1.39 1.13
CA ASP A 6 2.54 -1.91 0.43
C ASP A 6 2.60 -1.63 -1.09
N ILE A 7 3.73 -1.15 -1.60
CA ILE A 7 3.89 -0.77 -3.00
C ILE A 7 3.55 -1.93 -3.96
N PRO A 8 4.00 -3.19 -3.77
CA PRO A 8 3.63 -4.28 -4.67
C PRO A 8 2.26 -4.93 -4.37
N ASN A 9 1.74 -4.78 -3.16
CA ASN A 9 0.65 -5.61 -2.63
C ASN A 9 -0.67 -4.86 -2.40
N GLY A 10 -0.62 -3.53 -2.24
CA GLY A 10 -1.79 -2.70 -2.02
C GLY A 10 -2.60 -2.47 -3.31
N MET A 11 -3.48 -1.46 -3.26
CA MET A 11 -4.35 -1.08 -4.38
C MET A 11 -5.24 -2.24 -4.87
N GLY A 12 -5.75 -3.05 -3.93
CA GLY A 12 -6.65 -4.17 -4.24
C GLY A 12 -5.94 -5.47 -4.67
N ARG A 13 -4.60 -5.47 -4.82
CA ARG A 13 -3.88 -6.66 -5.30
C ARG A 13 -3.93 -7.83 -4.31
N SER A 14 -3.95 -7.54 -3.02
CA SER A 14 -4.05 -8.53 -1.93
C SER A 14 -5.50 -8.95 -1.62
N GLY A 15 -6.50 -8.36 -2.29
CA GLY A 15 -7.92 -8.55 -2.00
C GLY A 15 -8.51 -7.44 -1.11
N GLU A 16 -7.65 -6.72 -0.40
CA GLU A 16 -7.99 -5.51 0.37
C GLU A 16 -7.37 -4.27 -0.28
N TRP A 17 -7.84 -3.07 0.10
CA TRP A 17 -7.25 -1.82 -0.40
C TRP A 17 -5.80 -1.65 0.05
N PHE A 18 -5.54 -1.98 1.31
CA PHE A 18 -4.21 -2.00 1.90
C PHE A 18 -3.98 -3.32 2.63
N THR A 19 -2.80 -3.91 2.48
CA THR A 19 -2.53 -5.27 2.97
C THR A 19 -2.68 -5.39 4.48
N TYR A 20 -2.38 -4.33 5.24
CA TYR A 20 -2.50 -4.34 6.71
C TYR A 20 -3.93 -4.64 7.21
N GLN A 21 -4.95 -4.32 6.41
CA GLN A 21 -6.36 -4.51 6.76
C GLN A 21 -6.71 -5.99 6.94
N ALA A 22 -6.11 -6.86 6.14
CA ALA A 22 -6.30 -8.31 6.24
C ALA A 22 -5.66 -8.93 7.49
N PHE A 23 -4.74 -8.22 8.15
CA PHE A 23 -3.99 -8.69 9.31
C PHE A 23 -4.37 -8.00 10.62
N ASP A 24 -5.34 -7.07 10.59
CA ASP A 24 -5.76 -6.26 11.76
C ASP A 24 -4.56 -5.55 12.44
N ILE A 25 -3.69 -4.95 11.62
CA ILE A 25 -2.47 -4.26 12.03
C ILE A 25 -2.62 -2.76 11.82
N GLU A 26 -2.20 -1.93 12.77
CA GLU A 26 -2.14 -0.47 12.59
C GLU A 26 -0.68 -0.02 12.40
N PRO A 27 -0.22 0.27 11.17
CA PRO A 27 1.16 0.72 10.92
C PRO A 27 1.35 2.19 11.29
N ASP A 28 2.58 2.54 11.70
CA ASP A 28 2.96 3.94 11.92
C ASP A 28 3.19 4.70 10.59
N ILE A 29 3.65 4.00 9.53
CA ILE A 29 3.91 4.54 8.19
C ILE A 29 3.52 3.49 7.13
N LEU A 30 2.92 3.93 6.01
CA LEU A 30 2.47 3.06 4.92
C LEU A 30 2.97 3.54 3.57
N CYS A 31 3.97 2.86 3.00
CA CYS A 31 4.49 3.21 1.68
C CYS A 31 3.57 2.69 0.56
N ILE A 32 3.17 3.57 -0.36
CA ILE A 32 2.32 3.27 -1.51
C ILE A 32 2.93 3.78 -2.83
N GLY A 33 2.64 3.10 -3.94
CA GLY A 33 3.19 3.40 -5.26
C GLY A 33 2.68 2.40 -6.30
N LYS A 34 3.46 2.15 -7.36
CA LYS A 34 3.11 1.24 -8.47
C LYS A 34 1.68 1.46 -8.99
N GLY A 35 0.72 0.64 -8.53
CA GLY A 35 -0.68 0.74 -8.89
C GLY A 35 -1.34 2.08 -8.50
N PHE A 36 -0.76 2.80 -7.54
CA PHE A 36 -1.24 4.12 -7.10
C PHE A 36 -1.32 5.14 -8.25
N GLY A 37 -0.40 5.06 -9.22
CA GLY A 37 -0.42 5.90 -10.40
C GLY A 37 -1.38 5.46 -11.51
N GLY A 38 -2.13 4.37 -11.29
CA GLY A 38 -3.00 3.76 -12.30
C GLY A 38 -2.28 3.33 -13.58
N GLY A 39 -0.94 3.23 -13.56
CA GLY A 39 -0.12 3.03 -14.75
C GLY A 39 -0.03 4.24 -15.69
N LEU A 40 -0.57 5.40 -15.29
CA LEU A 40 -0.64 6.62 -16.12
C LEU A 40 0.32 7.70 -15.64
N VAL A 41 0.49 7.85 -14.33
CA VAL A 41 1.31 8.91 -13.73
C VAL A 41 2.31 8.29 -12.75
N PRO A 42 3.60 8.67 -12.79
CA PRO A 42 4.56 8.24 -11.78
C PRO A 42 4.27 8.96 -10.46
N ILE A 43 3.75 8.22 -9.49
CA ILE A 43 3.42 8.76 -8.16
C ILE A 43 3.67 7.72 -7.07
N ALA A 44 4.14 8.20 -5.92
CA ALA A 44 4.36 7.43 -4.70
C ALA A 44 4.10 8.33 -3.48
N ALA A 45 3.75 7.71 -2.36
CA ALA A 45 3.54 8.38 -1.07
C ALA A 45 3.90 7.42 0.09
N TRP A 46 3.98 7.95 1.32
CA TRP A 46 4.31 7.23 2.54
C TRP A 46 3.42 7.69 3.70
#